data_AF-A0A3D5Q8Q3-F1
#
_entry.id   AF-A0A3D5Q8Q3-F1
#
_cell.length_a   1.000
_cell.length_b   1.000
_cell.length_c   1.000
_cell.angle_alpha   90.00
_cell.angle_beta   90.00
_cell.angle_gamma   90.00
#
_symmetry.space_group_name_H-M   'P 1'
#
loop_
_entity.id
_entity.type
_entity.pdbx_description
1 polymer ?
#
loop_
_entity_poly.entity_id
_entity_poly.type
_entity_poly.pdbx_seq_one_letter_code
_entity_poly.pdbx_strand_id
1 'polypeptide(L)'
;PGNVRELENILERAFTLCEEDRIGSDDLQMGNAPMAPGTEGSSASAQDDHITVPDGEVDLEGYLENIERQTIEKALEATRWNKTAAAKRLGISFRALRYRLKKLGME
;
A
#
# COMPACT_ATOMS: atom_id res chain seq x y z
N PRO A 1 -18.01 -13.40 11.81
CA PRO A 1 -17.73 -14.38 10.73
C PRO A 1 -16.47 -13.96 9.96
N GLY A 2 -15.55 -14.87 9.67
CA GLY A 2 -14.40 -14.50 8.84
C GLY A 2 -13.46 -15.66 8.60
N ASN A 3 -12.77 -16.11 9.64
CA ASN A 3 -11.54 -16.89 9.47
C ASN A 3 -11.72 -18.20 8.69
N VAL A 4 -12.78 -18.96 8.93
CA VAL A 4 -13.01 -20.25 8.24
C VAL A 4 -13.40 -20.03 6.78
N ARG A 5 -14.27 -19.05 6.50
CA ARG A 5 -14.71 -18.72 5.14
C ARG A 5 -13.61 -18.06 4.32
N GLU A 6 -12.75 -17.28 4.96
CA GLU A 6 -11.58 -16.67 4.32
C GLU A 6 -10.55 -17.74 3.95
N LEU A 7 -10.28 -18.68 4.85
CA LEU A 7 -9.38 -19.81 4.58
C LEU A 7 -9.91 -20.68 3.42
N GLU A 8 -11.21 -20.95 3.39
CA GLU A 8 -11.88 -21.67 2.31
C GLU A 8 -11.65 -20.99 0.95
N ASN A 9 -11.94 -19.69 0.85
CA ASN A 9 -11.73 -18.92 -0.39
C ASN A 9 -10.25 -18.88 -0.85
N ILE A 10 -9.29 -18.86 0.09
CA ILE A 10 -7.86 -18.87 -0.24
C ILE A 10 -7.46 -20.25 -0.79
N LEU A 11 -7.89 -21.32 -0.14
CA LEU A 11 -7.57 -22.69 -0.58
C LEU A 11 -8.25 -23.04 -1.91
N GLU A 12 -9.49 -22.60 -2.14
CA GLU A 12 -10.18 -22.79 -3.42
C GLU A 12 -9.44 -22.10 -4.58
N ARG A 13 -8.98 -20.87 -4.36
CA ARG A 13 -8.16 -20.14 -5.33
C ARG A 13 -6.83 -20.82 -5.56
N ALA A 14 -6.11 -21.17 -4.50
CA ALA A 14 -4.80 -21.81 -4.61
C ALA A 14 -4.90 -23.15 -5.35
N PHE A 15 -5.94 -23.94 -5.08
CA PHE A 15 -6.21 -25.17 -5.83
C PHE A 15 -6.49 -24.91 -7.32
N THR A 16 -7.16 -23.81 -7.66
CA THR A 16 -7.45 -23.47 -9.06
C THR A 16 -6.20 -22.99 -9.81
N LEU A 17 -5.28 -22.31 -9.13
CA LEU A 17 -4.07 -21.77 -9.73
C LEU A 17 -2.88 -22.74 -9.71
N CYS A 18 -2.89 -23.74 -8.82
CA CYS A 18 -1.81 -24.70 -8.70
C CYS A 18 -1.73 -25.58 -9.97
N GLU A 19 -0.61 -25.50 -10.67
CA GLU A 19 -0.34 -26.33 -11.86
C GLU A 19 0.29 -27.69 -11.50
N GLU A 20 0.74 -27.86 -10.25
CA GLU A 20 1.39 -29.06 -9.73
C GLU A 20 0.51 -29.81 -8.70
N ASP A 21 0.91 -31.00 -8.27
CA ASP A 21 0.21 -31.80 -7.25
C ASP A 21 0.37 -31.24 -5.81
N ARG A 22 1.09 -30.12 -5.63
CA ARG A 22 1.36 -29.52 -4.31
C ARG A 22 1.21 -28.01 -4.36
N ILE A 23 0.28 -27.49 -3.55
CA ILE A 23 0.10 -26.05 -3.34
C ILE A 23 1.34 -25.46 -2.66
N GLY A 24 2.05 -24.59 -3.38
CA GLY A 24 3.19 -23.82 -2.89
C GLY A 24 2.78 -22.50 -2.24
N SER A 25 3.75 -21.78 -1.67
CA SER A 25 3.51 -20.45 -1.10
C SER A 25 2.98 -19.46 -2.12
N ASP A 26 3.42 -19.60 -3.37
CA ASP A 26 3.11 -18.67 -4.46
C ASP A 26 1.66 -18.82 -4.94
N ASP A 27 1.11 -20.03 -4.85
CA ASP A 27 -0.30 -20.34 -5.18
C ASP A 27 -1.28 -19.73 -4.17
N LEU A 28 -0.85 -19.60 -2.92
CA LEU A 28 -1.65 -19.02 -1.85
C LEU A 28 -1.82 -17.51 -2.02
N GLN A 29 -0.97 -16.88 -2.84
CA GLN A 29 -0.96 -15.43 -3.12
C GLN A 29 -1.08 -14.61 -1.84
N MET A 30 -0.51 -15.12 -0.75
CA MET A 30 -0.45 -14.44 0.53
C MET A 30 0.71 -13.46 0.48
N GLY A 31 0.45 -12.24 -0.02
CA GLY A 31 1.32 -11.08 0.16
C GLY A 31 2.55 -10.94 -0.75
N ASN A 32 2.89 -11.92 -1.60
CA ASN A 32 4.04 -11.78 -2.51
C ASN A 32 3.63 -12.04 -3.97
N ALA A 33 3.71 -11.00 -4.82
CA ALA A 33 3.89 -11.20 -6.25
C ALA A 33 5.25 -11.88 -6.50
N PRO A 34 5.39 -12.71 -7.55
CA PRO A 34 6.63 -13.41 -7.84
C PRO A 34 7.74 -12.38 -8.14
N MET A 35 8.82 -12.43 -7.37
CA MET A 35 10.06 -11.73 -7.69
C MET A 35 10.67 -12.37 -8.96
N ALA A 36 10.48 -11.73 -10.11
CA ALA A 36 11.36 -11.90 -11.25
C ALA A 36 12.35 -10.70 -11.30
N PRO A 37 13.67 -10.94 -11.43
CA PRO A 37 14.63 -9.86 -11.50
C PRO A 37 14.66 -9.32 -12.94
N GLY A 38 14.25 -8.06 -13.10
CA GLY A 38 14.46 -7.31 -14.33
C GLY A 38 13.17 -7.05 -15.11
N THR A 39 12.72 -5.79 -15.06
CA THR A 39 12.26 -4.96 -16.19
C THR A 39 11.43 -3.81 -15.64
N GLU A 40 11.90 -2.59 -15.94
CA GLU A 40 11.21 -1.34 -15.71
C GLU A 40 9.84 -1.32 -16.41
N GLY A 41 8.79 -0.89 -15.73
CA GLY A 41 7.50 -0.64 -16.38
C GLY A 41 6.30 -0.64 -15.43
N SER A 42 5.69 0.53 -15.29
CA SER A 42 4.45 0.81 -14.57
C SER A 42 3.47 -0.37 -14.41
N SER A 43 3.11 -0.67 -13.17
CA SER A 43 1.86 -1.36 -12.86
C SER A 43 1.21 -0.69 -11.66
N ALA A 44 0.31 0.24 -11.98
CA ALA A 44 -0.71 0.71 -11.08
C ALA A 44 -1.72 -0.43 -10.88
N SER A 45 -1.51 -1.24 -9.85
CA SER A 45 -2.41 -2.32 -9.47
C SER A 45 -2.41 -2.44 -7.94
N ALA A 46 -3.48 -1.94 -7.33
CA ALA A 46 -3.91 -2.18 -5.94
C ALA A 46 -2.78 -2.44 -4.93
N GLN A 47 -2.16 -1.36 -4.43
CA GLN A 47 -1.35 -1.40 -3.22
C GLN A 47 -2.26 -1.77 -2.05
N ASP A 48 -2.17 -3.02 -1.64
CA ASP A 48 -2.63 -3.48 -0.35
C ASP A 48 -1.86 -2.67 0.71
N ASP A 49 -2.57 -1.85 1.49
CA ASP A 49 -2.04 -0.97 2.54
C ASP A 49 -1.58 -1.80 3.77
N HIS A 50 -0.69 -2.78 3.56
CA HIS A 50 0.00 -3.44 4.65
C HIS A 50 1.15 -2.55 5.11
N ILE A 51 1.04 -2.02 6.32
CA ILE A 51 2.14 -1.34 7.02
C ILE A 51 3.20 -2.39 7.33
N THR A 52 4.21 -2.52 6.46
CA THR A 52 5.36 -3.37 6.71
C THR A 52 6.30 -2.64 7.66
N VAL A 53 6.35 -3.09 8.92
CA VAL A 53 7.34 -2.63 9.89
C VAL A 53 8.69 -3.25 9.49
N PRO A 54 9.76 -2.46 9.27
CA PRO A 54 11.06 -3.02 8.93
C PRO A 54 11.64 -3.82 10.10
N ASP A 55 12.20 -5.00 9.81
CA ASP A 55 12.94 -5.80 10.80
C ASP A 55 14.30 -5.12 11.09
N GLY A 56 14.43 -4.45 12.24
CA GLY A 56 15.68 -3.81 12.67
C GLY A 56 15.50 -2.60 13.59
N GLU A 57 16.59 -1.88 13.84
CA GLU A 57 16.56 -0.58 14.53
C GLU A 57 16.08 0.48 13.53
N VAL A 58 14.85 0.97 13.71
CA VAL A 58 14.18 1.90 12.78
C VAL A 58 14.04 3.27 13.43
N ASP A 59 14.43 4.32 12.70
CA ASP A 59 14.05 5.69 13.05
C ASP A 59 12.54 5.87 12.81
N LEU A 60 11.77 5.75 13.88
CA LEU A 60 10.31 5.84 13.84
C LEU A 60 9.83 7.18 13.28
N GLU A 61 10.52 8.28 13.57
CA GLU A 61 10.12 9.61 13.11
C GLU A 61 10.26 9.70 11.58
N GLY A 62 11.41 9.30 11.03
CA GLY A 62 11.62 9.26 9.57
C GLY A 62 10.65 8.32 8.84
N TYR A 63 10.32 7.19 9.45
CA TYR A 63 9.34 6.26 8.89
C TYR A 63 7.92 6.87 8.82
N LEU A 64 7.48 7.51 9.90
CA LEU A 64 6.19 8.20 9.93
C LEU A 64 6.14 9.38 8.96
N GLU A 65 7.23 10.14 8.83
CA GLU A 65 7.31 11.23 7.84
C GLU A 65 7.21 10.70 6.40
N ASN A 66 7.80 9.55 6.10
CA ASN A 66 7.71 8.94 4.78
C ASN A 66 6.28 8.44 4.47
N ILE A 67 5.63 7.78 5.43
CA ILE A 67 4.21 7.39 5.29
C ILE A 67 3.33 8.62 5.09
N GLU A 68 3.54 9.67 5.88
CA GLU A 68 2.80 10.92 5.75
C GLU A 68 2.98 11.54 4.36
N ARG A 69 4.22 11.61 3.86
CA ARG A 69 4.54 12.10 2.51
C ARG A 69 3.79 11.32 1.43
N GLN A 70 3.90 9.99 1.44
CA GLN A 70 3.24 9.13 0.46
C GLN A 70 1.72 9.27 0.49
N THR A 71 1.14 9.38 1.69
CA THR A 71 -0.31 9.54 1.87
C THR A 71 -0.81 10.86 1.29
N ILE A 72 -0.08 11.95 1.55
CA ILE A 72 -0.40 13.28 1.02
C ILE A 72 -0.25 13.32 -0.49
N GLU A 73 0.80 12.71 -1.04
CA GLU A 73 1.06 12.65 -2.47
C GLU A 73 -0.05 11.89 -3.22
N LYS A 74 -0.39 10.69 -2.77
CA LYS A 74 -1.52 9.90 -3.31
C LYS A 74 -2.83 10.69 -3.29
N ALA A 75 -3.10 11.43 -2.21
CA ALA A 75 -4.31 12.25 -2.11
C ALA A 75 -4.30 13.45 -3.06
N LEU A 76 -3.14 14.07 -3.30
CA LEU A 76 -2.98 15.14 -4.27
C LEU A 76 -3.16 14.62 -5.69
N GLU A 77 -2.48 13.54 -6.07
CA GLU A 77 -2.61 12.91 -7.39
C GLU A 77 -4.06 12.53 -7.70
N ALA A 78 -4.73 11.86 -6.76
CA ALA A 78 -6.12 11.42 -6.93
C ALA A 78 -7.12 12.59 -7.01
N THR A 79 -6.72 13.79 -6.60
CA THR A 79 -7.52 15.02 -6.69
C THR A 79 -6.99 15.99 -7.74
N ARG A 80 -6.11 15.55 -8.65
CA ARG A 80 -5.45 16.37 -9.68
C ARG A 80 -4.81 17.62 -9.09
N TRP A 81 -4.10 17.46 -7.97
CA TRP A 81 -3.40 18.51 -7.24
C TRP A 81 -4.30 19.60 -6.66
N ASN A 82 -5.61 19.35 -6.52
CA ASN A 82 -6.51 20.26 -5.83
C ASN A 82 -6.32 20.14 -4.30
N LYS A 83 -5.49 21.01 -3.73
CA LYS A 83 -5.15 21.04 -2.30
C LYS A 83 -6.39 21.07 -1.38
N THR A 84 -7.47 21.77 -1.75
CA THR A 84 -8.71 21.81 -0.94
C THR A 84 -9.44 20.46 -0.95
N ALA A 85 -9.53 19.82 -2.12
CA ALA A 85 -10.13 18.50 -2.26
C ALA A 85 -9.28 17.40 -1.59
N ALA A 86 -7.95 17.49 -1.69
CA ALA A 86 -7.02 16.59 -1.02
C ALA A 86 -7.17 16.67 0.51
N ALA A 87 -7.24 17.88 1.08
CA ALA A 87 -7.46 18.07 2.51
C ALA A 87 -8.77 17.43 2.97
N LYS A 88 -9.86 17.63 2.21
CA LYS A 88 -11.16 17.01 2.48
C LYS A 88 -11.09 15.48 2.42
N ARG A 89 -10.38 14.92 1.44
CA ARG A 89 -10.19 13.47 1.28
C ARG A 89 -9.37 12.86 2.42
N LEU A 90 -8.37 13.59 2.91
CA LEU A 90 -7.53 13.20 4.05
C LEU A 90 -8.21 13.43 5.41
N GLY A 91 -9.38 14.06 5.45
CA GLY A 91 -10.09 14.35 6.69
C GLY A 91 -9.43 15.42 7.57
N ILE A 92 -8.54 16.24 7.00
CA ILE A 92 -7.83 17.31 7.72
C ILE A 92 -8.24 18.70 7.23
N SER A 93 -8.01 19.72 8.06
CA SER A 93 -8.23 21.10 7.63
C SER A 93 -7.24 21.49 6.52
N PHE A 94 -7.66 22.39 5.62
CA PHE A 94 -6.79 22.92 4.57
C PHE A 94 -5.52 23.59 5.13
N ARG A 95 -5.64 24.25 6.30
CA ARG A 95 -4.49 24.84 7.01
C ARG A 95 -3.50 23.78 7.48
N ALA A 96 -3.99 22.65 8.01
CA ALA A 96 -3.13 21.54 8.42
C ALA A 96 -2.40 20.93 7.21
N LEU A 97 -3.11 20.70 6.09
CA LEU A 97 -2.47 20.21 4.86
C LEU A 97 -1.35 21.15 4.40
N ARG A 98 -1.60 22.47 4.37
CA ARG A 98 -0.58 23.44 3.96
C ARG A 98 0.66 23.39 4.86
N TYR A 99 0.46 23.26 6.18
CA TYR A 99 1.58 23.11 7.11
C TYR A 99 2.39 21.83 6.85
N ARG A 100 1.71 20.69 6.61
CA ARG A 100 2.38 19.43 6.28
C ARG A 100 3.16 19.51 4.97
N LEU A 101 2.58 20.10 3.92
CA LEU A 101 3.28 20.31 2.64
C LEU A 101 4.56 21.14 2.83
N LYS A 102 4.50 22.21 3.62
CA LYS A 102 5.67 23.03 3.93
C LYS A 102 6.71 22.27 4.75
N LYS A 103 6.28 21.51 5.77
CA LYS A 103 7.18 20.67 6.60
C LYS A 103 7.92 19.65 5.73
N LEU A 104 7.23 19.05 4.75
CA LEU A 104 7.76 18.01 3.87
C LEU A 104 8.51 18.55 2.63
N GLY A 105 8.54 19.87 2.43
CA GLY A 105 9.19 20.50 1.27
C GLY A 105 8.47 20.26 -0.07
N MET A 106 7.14 20.11 -0.05
CA MET A 106 6.28 19.81 -1.21
C MET A 106 5.48 21.03 -1.70
N GLU A 107 5.99 22.25 -1.50
CA GLU A 107 5.30 23.51 -1.83
C GLU A 107 5.74 24.11 -3.17
#